data_AF-A0A970ZJ42-F1
#
_entry.id   AF-A0A970ZJ42-F1
#
_cell.length_a   1.000
_cell.length_b   1.000
_cell.length_c   1.000
_cell.angle_alpha   90.00
_cell.angle_beta   90.00
_cell.angle_gamma   90.00
#
_symmetry.space_group_name_H-M   'P 1'
#
loop_
_entity.id
_entity.type
_entity.pdbx_description
1 polymer ?
#
loop_
_entity_poly.entity_id
_entity_poly.type
_entity_poly.pdbx_seq_one_letter_code
_entity_poly.pdbx_strand_id
1 'polypeptide(L)'
;TDLKSGYLLGANPRKQFLAQFSGIFIGTLVTVLCFRVMVPDASVLGSRQFPAPSAQTWRAVALVLSDGLDSLHPVKAWSLAVGALVGVLLPLLALLFPKQQKCIPSAAGFGLAWTFHWYYSLLFFLGAIIGYGLEKKTPEKSEEFLFPVASGIIAGGSLMAVLLIFCDNGPEMIRQLFRR
;
A
#
# COMPACT_ATOMS: atom_id res chain seq x y z
N THR A 1 -13.02 -2.11 14.66
CA THR A 1 -12.67 -0.71 14.34
C THR A 1 -11.95 -0.13 15.53
N ASP A 2 -10.93 0.71 15.31
CA ASP A 2 -10.08 1.24 16.39
C ASP A 2 -10.87 2.00 17.46
N LEU A 3 -11.97 2.65 17.07
CA LEU A 3 -12.90 3.33 17.99
C LEU A 3 -13.60 2.35 18.95
N LYS A 4 -13.93 1.12 18.49
CA LYS A 4 -14.56 0.09 19.33
C LYS A 4 -13.52 -0.55 20.26
N SER A 5 -12.33 -0.84 19.75
CA SER A 5 -11.23 -1.36 20.57
C SER A 5 -10.81 -0.35 21.64
N GLY A 6 -10.70 0.93 21.26
CA GLY A 6 -10.44 2.03 22.18
C GLY A 6 -11.50 2.20 23.25
N TYR A 7 -12.78 2.14 22.87
CA TYR A 7 -13.89 2.19 23.82
C TYR A 7 -13.84 1.07 24.86
N LEU A 8 -13.55 -0.17 24.42
CA LEU A 8 -13.42 -1.33 25.29
C LEU A 8 -12.23 -1.22 26.26
N LEU A 9 -11.21 -0.45 25.89
CA LEU A 9 -10.05 -0.12 26.73
C LEU A 9 -10.25 1.16 27.58
N GLY A 10 -11.47 1.71 27.62
CA GLY A 10 -11.82 2.89 28.40
C GLY A 10 -11.51 4.23 27.75
N ALA A 11 -11.08 4.26 26.48
CA ALA A 11 -10.86 5.50 25.75
C ALA A 11 -12.20 6.14 25.32
N ASN A 12 -12.28 7.46 25.36
CA ASN A 12 -13.46 8.18 24.90
C ASN A 12 -13.50 8.20 23.36
N PRO A 13 -14.51 7.58 22.71
CA PRO A 13 -14.56 7.47 21.25
C PRO A 13 -14.61 8.81 20.53
N ARG A 14 -15.24 9.83 21.14
CA ARG A 14 -15.30 11.19 20.57
C ARG A 14 -13.93 11.85 20.52
N LYS A 15 -13.12 11.66 21.56
CA LYS A 15 -11.74 12.18 21.60
C LYS A 15 -10.85 11.45 20.61
N GLN A 16 -11.00 10.13 20.48
CA GLN A 16 -10.27 9.36 19.47
C GLN A 16 -10.63 9.78 18.05
N PHE A 17 -11.92 10.01 17.77
CA PHE A 17 -12.36 10.53 16.48
C PHE A 17 -11.75 11.91 16.19
N LEU A 18 -11.80 12.83 17.15
CA LEU A 18 -11.23 14.17 16.96
C LEU A 18 -9.71 14.14 16.75
N ALA A 19 -9.01 13.22 17.44
CA ALA A 19 -7.58 13.00 17.26
C ALA A 19 -7.26 12.42 15.87
N GLN A 20 -7.99 11.39 15.42
CA GLN A 20 -7.85 10.83 14.08
C GLN A 20 -8.17 11.86 13.00
N PHE A 21 -9.24 12.64 13.16
CA PHE A 21 -9.64 13.69 12.23
C PHE A 21 -8.57 14.78 12.10
N SER A 22 -8.09 15.30 13.24
CA SER A 22 -6.98 16.27 13.26
C SER A 22 -5.71 15.70 12.65
N GLY A 23 -5.39 14.43 12.96
CA GLY A 23 -4.24 13.72 12.42
C GLY A 23 -4.29 13.54 10.90
N ILE A 24 -5.47 13.22 10.34
CA ILE A 24 -5.67 13.13 8.89
C ILE A 24 -5.44 14.50 8.24
N PHE A 25 -5.97 15.58 8.81
CA PHE A 25 -5.83 16.91 8.23
C PHE A 25 -4.37 17.38 8.18
N ILE A 26 -3.69 17.31 9.33
CA ILE A 26 -2.27 17.68 9.45
C ILE A 26 -1.41 16.74 8.60
N GLY A 27 -1.66 15.43 8.67
CA GLY A 27 -0.94 14.42 7.90
C GLY A 27 -1.08 14.64 6.40
N THR A 28 -2.28 15.00 5.92
CA THR A 28 -2.52 15.32 4.51
C THR A 28 -1.74 16.57 4.09
N LEU A 29 -1.84 17.65 4.86
CA LEU A 29 -1.12 18.90 4.58
C LEU A 29 0.40 18.65 4.47
N VAL A 30 0.98 17.99 5.49
CA VAL A 30 2.42 17.70 5.54
C VAL A 30 2.82 16.77 4.39
N THR A 31 2.06 15.70 4.14
CA THR A 31 2.39 14.74 3.08
C THR A 31 2.35 15.39 1.70
N VAL A 32 1.35 16.26 1.43
CA VAL A 32 1.26 16.99 0.16
C VAL A 32 2.44 17.93 -0.02
N LEU A 33 2.82 18.68 1.02
CA LEU A 33 3.98 19.57 0.97
C LEU A 33 5.27 18.78 0.74
N CYS A 34 5.52 17.74 1.54
CA CYS A 34 6.68 16.86 1.38
C CYS A 34 6.74 16.26 -0.03
N PHE A 35 5.61 15.77 -0.55
CA PHE A 35 5.54 15.23 -1.92
C PHE A 35 5.90 16.28 -2.97
N ARG A 36 5.37 17.52 -2.85
CA ARG A 36 5.68 18.60 -3.80
C ARG A 36 7.14 19.02 -3.79
N VAL A 37 7.82 18.90 -2.66
CA VAL A 37 9.25 19.24 -2.56
C VAL A 37 10.11 18.07 -3.03
N MET A 38 9.69 16.83 -2.77
CA MET A 38 10.45 15.62 -3.09
C MET A 38 10.31 15.20 -4.57
N VAL A 39 9.12 15.36 -5.15
CA VAL A 39 8.81 14.92 -6.52
C VAL A 39 8.79 16.15 -7.43
N PRO A 40 9.77 16.31 -8.33
CA PRO A 40 9.90 17.51 -9.15
C PRO A 40 8.76 17.66 -10.17
N ASP A 41 8.28 16.57 -10.76
CA ASP A 41 7.19 16.58 -11.74
C ASP A 41 6.43 15.24 -11.77
N ALA A 42 5.16 15.24 -12.17
CA ALA A 42 4.36 14.01 -12.28
C ALA A 42 4.91 13.02 -13.32
N SER A 43 5.68 13.48 -14.31
CA SER A 43 6.33 12.64 -15.32
C SER A 43 7.39 11.70 -14.75
N VAL A 44 7.99 12.01 -13.59
CA VAL A 44 8.99 11.11 -12.97
C VAL A 44 8.34 9.94 -12.23
N LEU A 45 7.02 9.96 -12.01
CA LEU A 45 6.29 8.85 -11.41
C LEU A 45 6.24 7.67 -12.39
N GLY A 46 6.73 6.51 -11.94
CA GLY A 46 6.97 5.32 -12.75
C GLY A 46 8.45 5.13 -13.12
N SER A 47 9.33 6.07 -12.78
CA SER A 47 10.78 5.92 -12.95
C SER A 47 11.40 4.99 -11.91
N ARG A 48 12.67 4.60 -12.09
CA ARG A 48 13.39 3.75 -11.11
C ARG A 48 13.49 4.39 -9.72
N GLN A 49 13.60 5.72 -9.66
CA GLN A 49 13.69 6.47 -8.41
C GLN A 49 12.31 6.66 -7.75
N PHE A 50 11.27 6.82 -8.56
CA PHE A 50 9.89 7.00 -8.09
C PHE A 50 8.94 6.00 -8.77
N PRO A 51 9.04 4.69 -8.46
CA PRO A 51 8.28 3.66 -9.17
C PRO A 51 6.76 3.82 -8.99
N ALA A 52 6.32 4.27 -7.80
CA ALA A 52 4.94 4.63 -7.48
C ALA A 52 3.85 3.74 -8.12
N PRO A 53 3.90 2.40 -7.94
CA PRO A 53 3.06 1.46 -8.68
C PRO A 53 1.56 1.71 -8.48
N SER A 54 1.14 1.98 -7.25
CA SER A 54 -0.26 2.32 -6.95
C SER A 54 -0.72 3.59 -7.67
N ALA A 55 0.13 4.61 -7.77
CA ALA A 55 -0.19 5.84 -8.49
C ALA A 55 -0.33 5.58 -10.00
N GLN A 56 0.49 4.68 -10.56
CA GLN A 56 0.35 4.27 -11.96
C GLN A 56 -0.97 3.54 -12.23
N THR A 57 -1.41 2.67 -11.30
CA THR A 57 -2.72 2.02 -11.41
C THR A 57 -3.85 3.04 -11.44
N TRP A 58 -3.85 4.02 -10.53
CA TRP A 58 -4.87 5.08 -10.52
C TRP A 58 -4.82 5.98 -11.75
N ARG A 59 -3.62 6.31 -12.24
CA ARG A 59 -3.44 7.01 -13.51
C ARG A 59 -4.06 6.24 -14.68
N ALA A 60 -3.83 4.92 -14.74
CA ALA A 60 -4.40 4.08 -15.79
C ALA A 60 -5.93 4.09 -15.74
N VAL A 61 -6.53 4.02 -14.55
CA VAL A 61 -7.99 4.15 -14.38
C VAL A 61 -8.48 5.52 -14.85
N ALA A 62 -7.80 6.61 -14.49
CA ALA A 62 -8.17 7.96 -14.91
C ALA A 62 -8.12 8.11 -16.44
N LEU A 63 -7.08 7.61 -17.09
CA LEU A 63 -6.95 7.64 -18.56
C LEU A 63 -8.10 6.90 -19.24
N VAL A 64 -8.44 5.71 -18.76
CA VAL A 64 -9.56 4.93 -19.31
C VAL A 64 -10.91 5.62 -19.12
N LEU A 65 -11.11 6.30 -17.99
CA LEU A 65 -12.33 7.07 -17.73
C LEU A 65 -12.41 8.35 -18.59
N SER A 66 -11.27 8.97 -18.93
CA SER A 66 -11.22 10.18 -19.76
C SER A 66 -11.31 9.90 -21.26
N ASP A 67 -10.54 8.92 -21.75
CA ASP A 67 -10.41 8.65 -23.19
C ASP A 67 -11.34 7.51 -23.66
N GLY A 68 -12.06 6.86 -22.74
CA GLY A 68 -12.95 5.74 -23.01
C GLY A 68 -12.23 4.40 -23.20
N LEU A 69 -12.99 3.30 -23.16
CA LEU A 69 -12.45 1.95 -23.31
C LEU A 69 -11.93 1.66 -24.73
N ASP A 70 -12.43 2.37 -25.73
CA ASP A 70 -12.02 2.20 -27.14
C ASP A 70 -10.60 2.70 -27.41
N SER A 71 -10.05 3.55 -26.53
CA SER A 71 -8.67 4.02 -26.59
C SER A 71 -7.64 2.94 -26.18
N LEU A 72 -8.10 1.83 -25.59
CA LEU A 72 -7.23 0.76 -25.13
C LEU A 72 -6.86 -0.17 -26.28
N HIS A 73 -5.56 -0.43 -26.43
CA HIS A 73 -5.09 -1.51 -27.30
C HIS A 73 -5.79 -2.84 -26.92
N PRO A 74 -6.21 -3.68 -27.88
CA PRO A 74 -7.03 -4.86 -27.62
C PRO A 74 -6.47 -5.77 -26.51
N VAL A 75 -5.15 -5.93 -26.46
CA VAL A 75 -4.47 -6.72 -25.41
C VAL A 75 -4.74 -6.19 -24.00
N LYS A 76 -4.79 -4.87 -23.81
CA LYS A 76 -5.08 -4.24 -22.50
C LYS A 76 -6.53 -4.47 -22.09
N ALA A 77 -7.46 -4.34 -23.04
CA ALA A 77 -8.88 -4.61 -22.80
C ALA A 77 -9.11 -6.07 -22.40
N TRP A 78 -8.50 -7.03 -23.11
CA TRP A 78 -8.54 -8.45 -22.73
C TRP A 78 -7.91 -8.72 -21.37
N SER A 79 -6.77 -8.10 -21.06
CA SER A 79 -6.13 -8.25 -19.75
C SER A 79 -7.03 -7.74 -18.62
N LEU A 80 -7.75 -6.63 -18.84
CA LEU A 80 -8.71 -6.08 -17.89
C LEU A 80 -9.92 -7.01 -17.71
N ALA A 81 -10.46 -7.56 -18.80
CA ALA A 81 -11.57 -8.51 -18.74
C ALA A 81 -11.19 -9.80 -18.00
N VAL A 82 -10.02 -10.37 -18.29
CA VAL A 82 -9.50 -11.56 -17.60
C VAL A 82 -9.23 -11.24 -16.13
N GLY A 83 -8.61 -10.09 -15.84
CA GLY A 83 -8.36 -9.66 -14.46
C GLY A 83 -9.64 -9.48 -13.66
N ALA A 84 -10.67 -8.86 -14.23
CA ALA A 84 -11.98 -8.71 -13.61
C ALA A 84 -12.65 -10.07 -13.38
N LEU A 85 -12.59 -10.97 -14.37
CA LEU A 85 -13.13 -12.32 -14.26
C LEU A 85 -12.45 -13.11 -13.13
N VAL A 86 -11.11 -13.13 -13.08
CA VAL A 86 -10.34 -13.80 -12.03
C VAL A 86 -10.63 -13.18 -10.66
N GLY A 87 -10.69 -11.85 -10.60
CA GLY A 87 -11.00 -11.10 -9.37
C GLY A 87 -12.38 -11.39 -8.79
N VAL A 88 -13.35 -11.76 -9.64
CA VAL A 88 -14.70 -12.18 -9.22
C VAL A 88 -14.76 -13.69 -8.94
N LEU A 89 -14.16 -14.50 -9.80
CA LEU A 89 -14.22 -15.97 -9.69
C LEU A 89 -13.53 -16.48 -8.42
N LEU A 90 -12.36 -15.95 -8.06
CA LEU A 90 -11.61 -16.44 -6.89
C LEU A 90 -12.39 -16.24 -5.56
N PRO A 91 -12.93 -15.05 -5.25
CA PRO A 91 -13.78 -14.88 -4.06
C PRO A 91 -15.08 -15.70 -4.13
N LEU A 92 -15.72 -15.80 -5.30
CA LEU A 92 -16.93 -16.60 -5.46
C LEU A 92 -16.68 -18.10 -5.22
N LEU A 93 -15.59 -18.64 -5.76
CA LEU A 93 -15.17 -20.02 -5.51
C LEU A 93 -14.90 -20.24 -4.02
N ALA A 94 -14.26 -19.29 -3.35
CA ALA A 94 -14.02 -19.37 -1.91
C ALA A 94 -15.35 -19.39 -1.12
N LEU A 95 -16.36 -18.63 -1.54
CA LEU A 95 -17.69 -18.61 -0.92
C LEU A 95 -18.49 -19.89 -1.19
N LEU A 96 -18.43 -20.41 -2.42
CA LEU A 96 -19.18 -21.61 -2.84
C LEU A 96 -18.59 -22.90 -2.30
N PHE A 97 -17.26 -22.95 -2.11
CA PHE A 97 -16.53 -24.13 -1.65
C PHE A 97 -15.77 -23.84 -0.34
N PRO A 98 -16.48 -23.60 0.79
CA PRO A 98 -15.85 -23.27 2.06
C PRO A 98 -14.90 -24.37 2.55
N LYS A 99 -15.18 -25.64 2.24
CA LYS A 99 -14.34 -26.79 2.62
C LYS A 99 -13.00 -26.83 1.87
N GLN A 100 -12.91 -26.21 0.69
CA GLN A 100 -11.73 -26.20 -0.17
C GLN A 100 -11.03 -24.82 -0.19
N GLN A 101 -11.45 -23.86 0.65
CA GLN A 101 -10.85 -22.51 0.70
C GLN A 101 -9.34 -22.52 0.85
N LYS A 102 -8.78 -23.49 1.58
CA LYS A 102 -7.32 -23.64 1.75
C LYS A 102 -6.57 -23.92 0.44
N CYS A 103 -7.24 -24.47 -0.57
CA CYS A 103 -6.66 -24.78 -1.87
C CYS A 103 -6.93 -23.67 -2.91
N ILE A 104 -7.78 -22.68 -2.59
CA ILE A 104 -8.13 -21.60 -3.51
C ILE A 104 -7.11 -20.46 -3.33
N PRO A 105 -6.48 -19.97 -4.41
CA PRO A 105 -5.55 -18.84 -4.32
C PRO A 105 -6.23 -17.59 -3.76
N SER A 106 -5.50 -16.83 -2.94
CA SER A 106 -5.99 -15.53 -2.45
C SER A 106 -6.12 -14.55 -3.62
N ALA A 107 -7.36 -14.05 -3.83
CA ALA A 107 -7.62 -13.01 -4.82
C ALA A 107 -6.79 -11.74 -4.57
N ALA A 108 -6.66 -11.35 -3.29
CA ALA A 108 -5.82 -10.22 -2.90
C ALA A 108 -4.34 -10.48 -3.22
N GLY A 109 -3.83 -11.69 -2.94
CA GLY A 109 -2.46 -12.07 -3.28
C GLY A 109 -2.20 -12.01 -4.80
N PHE A 110 -3.15 -12.48 -5.60
CA PHE A 110 -3.06 -12.42 -7.06
C PHE A 110 -3.05 -10.97 -7.58
N GLY A 111 -3.91 -10.12 -7.03
CA GLY A 111 -3.93 -8.69 -7.36
C GLY A 111 -2.61 -8.00 -7.01
N LEU A 112 -2.06 -8.25 -5.82
CA LEU A 112 -0.79 -7.67 -5.39
C LEU A 112 0.38 -8.10 -6.29
N ALA A 113 0.40 -9.37 -6.71
CA ALA A 113 1.41 -9.90 -7.62
C ALA A 113 1.38 -9.22 -9.01
N TRP A 114 0.23 -8.72 -9.44
CA TRP A 114 0.11 -7.96 -10.69
C TRP A 114 0.55 -6.50 -10.56
N THR A 115 0.39 -5.92 -9.36
CA THR A 115 0.74 -4.52 -9.09
C THR A 115 2.21 -4.29 -8.77
N PHE A 116 2.87 -5.29 -8.19
CA PHE A 116 4.24 -5.18 -7.71
C PHE A 116 5.22 -5.95 -8.58
N HIS A 117 6.47 -5.49 -8.57
CA HIS A 117 7.56 -6.29 -9.09
C HIS A 117 7.73 -7.57 -8.26
N TRP A 118 8.20 -8.64 -8.91
CA TRP A 118 8.34 -9.98 -8.34
C TRP A 118 9.10 -10.02 -7.00
N TYR A 119 10.10 -9.13 -6.82
CA TYR A 119 10.92 -9.11 -5.61
C TYR A 119 10.13 -8.70 -4.36
N TYR A 120 9.05 -7.91 -4.49
CA TYR A 120 8.18 -7.60 -3.35
C TYR A 120 7.42 -8.85 -2.89
N SER A 121 6.95 -9.68 -3.83
CA SER A 121 6.32 -10.96 -3.51
C SER A 121 7.28 -11.91 -2.81
N LEU A 122 8.56 -11.94 -3.24
CA LEU A 122 9.61 -12.69 -2.56
C LEU A 122 9.83 -12.20 -1.13
N LEU A 123 9.90 -10.88 -0.92
CA LEU A 123 10.08 -10.30 0.41
C LEU A 123 8.90 -10.61 1.34
N PHE A 124 7.66 -10.54 0.85
CA PHE A 124 6.49 -10.96 1.62
C PHE A 124 6.52 -12.44 1.96
N PHE A 125 6.95 -13.29 1.02
CA PHE A 125 7.09 -14.72 1.26
C PHE A 125 8.16 -15.04 2.32
N LEU A 126 9.33 -14.40 2.25
CA LEU A 126 10.38 -14.53 3.25
C LEU A 126 9.90 -14.05 4.63
N GLY A 127 9.22 -12.89 4.68
CA GLY A 127 8.60 -12.38 5.90
C GLY A 127 7.57 -13.35 6.48
N ALA A 128 6.76 -13.99 5.62
CA ALA A 128 5.80 -15.00 6.04
C ALA A 128 6.45 -16.28 6.57
N ILE A 129 7.55 -16.75 5.97
CA ILE A 129 8.33 -17.89 6.50
C ILE A 129 8.88 -17.56 7.89
N ILE A 130 9.48 -16.37 8.05
CA ILE A 130 10.02 -15.94 9.34
C ILE A 130 8.89 -15.86 10.38
N GLY A 131 7.76 -15.24 10.03
CA GLY A 131 6.58 -15.14 10.89
C GLY A 131 6.05 -16.52 11.29
N TYR A 132 5.87 -17.43 10.35
CA TYR A 132 5.43 -18.79 10.61
C TYR A 132 6.41 -19.58 11.50
N GLY A 133 7.71 -19.37 11.31
CA GLY A 133 8.75 -19.96 12.16
C GLY A 133 8.70 -19.43 13.60
N LEU A 134 8.45 -18.13 13.78
CA LEU A 134 8.28 -17.50 15.10
C LEU A 134 6.98 -17.94 15.78
N GLU A 135 5.90 -18.06 15.04
CA GLU A 135 4.61 -18.56 15.53
C GLU A 135 4.74 -20.00 16.07
N LYS A 136 5.48 -20.87 15.36
CA LYS A 136 5.75 -22.23 15.82
C LYS A 136 6.67 -22.31 17.05
N LYS A 137 7.68 -21.44 17.14
CA LYS A 137 8.66 -21.48 18.24
C LYS A 137 8.17 -20.79 19.50
N THR A 138 7.47 -19.67 19.35
CA THR A 138 7.05 -18.79 20.44
C THR A 138 5.68 -18.18 20.13
N PRO A 139 4.58 -18.96 20.27
CA PRO A 139 3.24 -18.50 19.89
C PRO A 139 2.79 -17.26 20.66
N GLU A 140 2.98 -17.24 21.99
CA GLU A 140 2.58 -16.12 22.85
C GLU A 140 3.23 -14.79 22.44
N LYS A 141 4.55 -14.81 22.16
CA LYS A 141 5.28 -13.61 21.70
C LYS A 141 4.91 -13.22 20.27
N SER A 142 4.58 -14.20 19.44
CA SER A 142 4.19 -13.96 18.05
C SER A 142 2.86 -13.21 17.97
N GLU A 143 1.87 -13.61 18.78
CA GLU A 143 0.57 -12.93 18.83
C GLU A 143 0.69 -11.46 19.22
N GLU A 144 1.59 -11.14 20.16
CA GLU A 144 1.77 -9.77 20.65
C GLU A 144 2.68 -8.94 19.74
N PHE A 145 3.82 -9.48 19.28
CA PHE A 145 4.89 -8.66 18.69
C PHE A 145 5.03 -8.77 17.17
N LEU A 146 4.46 -9.78 16.51
CA LEU A 146 4.69 -10.00 15.08
C LEU A 146 4.21 -8.80 14.24
N PHE A 147 2.97 -8.34 14.45
CA PHE A 147 2.42 -7.21 13.71
C PHE A 147 3.08 -5.87 14.07
N PRO A 148 3.30 -5.51 15.35
CA PRO A 148 4.02 -4.29 15.71
C PRO A 148 5.44 -4.23 15.15
N VAL A 149 6.20 -5.33 15.19
CA VAL A 149 7.57 -5.36 14.67
C VAL A 149 7.57 -5.24 13.15
N ALA A 150 6.71 -6.00 12.45
CA ALA A 150 6.61 -5.92 11.00
C ALA A 150 6.20 -4.51 10.53
N SER A 151 5.19 -3.92 11.17
CA SER A 151 4.77 -2.55 10.85
C SER A 151 5.84 -1.51 11.17
N GLY A 152 6.58 -1.67 12.28
CA GLY A 152 7.72 -0.83 12.63
C GLY A 152 8.85 -0.87 11.60
N ILE A 153 9.17 -2.06 11.05
CA ILE A 153 10.17 -2.20 9.99
C ILE A 153 9.72 -1.49 8.71
N ILE A 154 8.45 -1.64 8.31
CA ILE A 154 7.90 -0.98 7.12
C ILE A 154 7.89 0.54 7.29
N ALA A 155 7.41 1.03 8.43
CA ALA A 155 7.35 2.46 8.73
C ALA A 155 8.75 3.06 8.86
N GLY A 156 9.66 2.38 9.57
CA GLY A 156 11.05 2.82 9.74
C GLY A 156 11.82 2.89 8.43
N GLY A 157 11.67 1.88 7.57
CA GLY A 157 12.25 1.90 6.23
C GLY A 157 11.74 3.05 5.38
N SER A 158 10.44 3.35 5.47
CA SER A 158 9.82 4.47 4.75
C SER A 158 10.32 5.83 5.25
N LEU A 159 10.39 6.02 6.58
CA LEU A 159 10.91 7.25 7.19
C LEU A 159 12.39 7.46 6.87
N MET A 160 13.20 6.39 6.89
CA MET A 160 14.62 6.45 6.51
C MET A 160 14.78 6.85 5.04
N ALA A 161 13.98 6.29 4.13
CA ALA A 161 14.01 6.67 2.72
C ALA A 161 13.72 8.17 2.54
N VAL A 162 12.73 8.70 3.25
CA VAL A 162 12.42 10.14 3.22
C VAL A 162 13.60 10.96 3.74
N LEU A 163 14.17 10.58 4.88
CA LEU A 163 15.31 11.28 5.48
C LEU A 163 16.52 11.30 4.55
N LEU A 164 16.87 10.17 3.92
CA LEU A 164 17.97 10.09 2.97
C LEU A 164 17.77 11.01 1.77
N ILE A 165 16.56 11.06 1.21
CA ILE A 165 16.25 11.95 0.09
C ILE A 165 16.39 13.42 0.51
N PHE A 166 15.93 13.80 1.71
CA PHE A 166 16.11 15.14 2.25
C PHE A 166 17.58 15.48 2.51
N CYS A 167 18.39 14.54 2.98
CA CYS A 167 19.82 14.76 3.19
C CYS A 167 20.57 14.95 1.85
N ASP A 168 20.23 14.15 0.84
CA ASP A 168 20.90 14.17 -0.46
C ASP A 168 20.48 15.38 -1.32
N ASN A 169 19.19 15.75 -1.27
CA ASN A 169 18.61 16.79 -2.14
C ASN A 169 18.23 18.08 -1.39
N GLY A 170 18.53 18.17 -0.08
CA GLY A 170 18.10 19.25 0.80
C GLY A 170 18.37 20.67 0.27
N PRO A 171 19.59 20.99 -0.18
CA PRO A 171 19.91 22.32 -0.72
C PRO A 171 19.11 22.65 -1.99
N GLU A 172 18.90 21.68 -2.88
CA GLU A 172 18.14 21.81 -4.12
C GLU A 172 16.64 22.00 -3.83
N MET A 173 16.10 21.20 -2.90
CA MET A 173 14.72 21.24 -2.41
C MET A 173 14.38 22.58 -1.75
N ILE A 174 15.27 23.10 -0.91
CA ILE A 174 15.10 24.43 -0.27
C ILE A 174 15.11 25.53 -1.34
N ARG A 175 16.03 25.47 -2.31
CA ARG A 175 16.02 26.43 -3.43
C ARG A 175 14.74 26.36 -4.24
N GLN A 176 14.20 25.18 -4.55
CA GLN A 176 12.92 25.05 -5.26
C GLN A 176 11.74 25.62 -4.46
N LEU A 177 11.78 25.52 -3.13
CA LEU A 177 10.76 26.07 -2.25
C LEU A 177 10.80 27.62 -2.20
N PHE A 178 11.98 28.22 -2.23
CA PHE A 178 12.19 29.68 -2.14
C PHE A 178 12.29 30.41 -3.49
N ARG A 179 12.42 29.70 -4.62
CA ARG A 179 12.53 30.29 -5.97
C ARG A 179 11.18 30.43 -6.67
N ARG A 180 10.08 30.39 -5.90
CA ARG A 180 8.75 30.82 -6.32
C ARG A 180 8.43 32.18 -5.73
#